data_AF-A0A9D8P904-F1
#
_entry.id   AF-A0A9D8P904-F1
#
_cell.length_a   1.000
_cell.length_b   1.000
_cell.length_c   1.000
_cell.angle_alpha   90.00
_cell.angle_beta   90.00
_cell.angle_gamma   90.00
#
_symmetry.space_group_name_H-M   'P 1'
#
loop_
_entity.id
_entity.type
_entity.pdbx_description
1 polymer ?
#
loop_
_entity_poly.entity_id
_entity_poly.type
_entity_poly.pdbx_seq_one_letter_code
_entity_poly.pdbx_strand_id
1 'polypeptide(L)'
;MKNIVSISNARKDLPKMIKELQKNPETVFLVQVRNETIAEIRSSKRLVEPGEAVQKLIRLRQKVSTLPKGKTEEPISKKVKDYLYGKETG
;
A
#
# COMPACT_ATOMS: atom_id res chain seq x y z
N MET A 1 11.83 9.28 -18.51
CA MET A 1 13.13 9.27 -19.22
C MET A 1 14.25 9.39 -18.19
N LYS A 2 15.36 8.67 -18.37
CA LYS A 2 16.49 8.69 -17.41
C LYS A 2 17.55 9.68 -17.91
N ASN A 3 17.80 10.74 -17.14
CA ASN A 3 18.79 11.76 -17.47
C ASN A 3 20.11 11.47 -16.74
N ILE A 4 21.18 11.23 -17.48
CA ILE A 4 22.51 10.96 -16.93
C ILE A 4 23.26 12.27 -16.73
N VAL A 5 23.77 12.50 -15.52
CA VAL A 5 24.42 13.76 -15.13
C VAL A 5 25.73 13.46 -14.38
N SER A 6 26.82 14.15 -14.72
CA SER A 6 28.06 14.05 -13.94
C SER A 6 27.91 14.68 -12.56
N ILE A 7 28.69 14.22 -11.57
CA ILE A 7 28.65 14.79 -10.20
C ILE A 7 28.84 16.32 -10.16
N SER A 8 29.71 16.86 -11.02
CA SER A 8 29.97 18.30 -11.09
C SER A 8 28.75 19.07 -11.59
N ASN A 9 28.10 18.56 -12.63
CA ASN A 9 26.89 19.17 -13.19
C ASN A 9 25.70 19.01 -12.23
N ALA A 10 25.58 17.85 -11.57
CA ALA A 10 24.56 17.60 -10.57
C ALA A 10 24.63 18.58 -9.40
N ARG A 11 25.84 18.97 -8.95
CA ARG A 11 26.02 20.00 -7.91
C ARG A 11 25.64 21.39 -8.38
N LYS A 12 26.05 21.76 -9.61
CA LYS A 12 25.83 23.10 -10.16
C LYS A 12 24.35 23.36 -10.47
N ASP A 13 23.67 22.38 -11.06
CA ASP A 13 22.29 22.52 -11.52
C ASP A 13 21.27 21.86 -10.59
N LEU A 14 21.68 21.48 -9.36
CA LEU A 14 20.79 20.87 -8.36
C LEU A 14 19.47 21.64 -8.17
N PRO A 15 19.46 22.99 -8.02
CA PRO A 15 18.21 23.74 -7.84
C PRO A 15 17.27 23.63 -9.05
N LYS A 16 17.83 23.57 -10.28
CA LYS A 16 17.03 23.40 -11.50
C LYS A 16 16.47 21.99 -11.59
N MET A 17 17.30 20.98 -11.30
CA MET A 17 16.87 19.58 -11.29
C MET A 17 15.72 19.35 -10.30
N ILE A 18 15.76 19.97 -9.11
CA ILE A 18 14.66 19.91 -8.14
C ILE A 18 13.39 20.57 -8.68
N LYS A 19 13.49 21.76 -9.29
CA LYS A 19 12.33 22.41 -9.93
C LYS A 19 11.71 21.56 -11.04
N GLU A 20 12.54 20.85 -11.78
CA GLU A 20 12.10 19.94 -12.84
C GLU A 20 11.41 18.69 -12.27
N LEU A 21 11.94 18.11 -11.19
CA LEU A 21 11.30 17.01 -10.45
C LEU A 21 9.95 17.40 -9.83
N GLN A 22 9.81 18.66 -9.40
CA GLN A 22 8.54 19.18 -8.88
C GLN A 22 7.48 19.31 -9.99
N LYS A 23 7.89 19.74 -11.20
CA LYS A 23 6.97 19.85 -12.35
C LYS A 23 6.64 18.47 -12.94
N ASN A 24 7.67 17.63 -13.07
CA ASN A 24 7.60 16.32 -13.71
C ASN A 24 8.11 15.25 -12.72
N PRO A 25 7.22 14.70 -11.87
CA PRO A 25 7.61 13.73 -10.84
C PRO A 25 8.10 12.38 -11.39
N GLU A 26 7.80 12.07 -12.66
CA GLU A 26 8.25 10.88 -13.38
C GLU A 26 9.69 10.96 -13.88
N THR A 27 10.33 12.13 -13.76
CA THR A 27 11.72 12.32 -14.18
C THR A 27 12.67 11.66 -13.19
N VAL A 28 13.71 11.02 -13.72
CA VAL A 28 14.76 10.37 -12.92
C VAL A 28 16.11 10.85 -13.40
N PHE A 29 16.92 11.38 -12.49
CA PHE A 29 18.29 11.79 -12.75
C PHE A 29 19.27 10.78 -12.16
N LEU A 30 20.18 10.27 -12.99
CA LEU A 30 21.25 9.38 -12.59
C LEU A 30 22.54 10.19 -12.45
N VAL A 31 23.15 10.16 -11.27
CA VAL A 31 24.42 10.85 -11.01
C VAL A 31 25.56 9.88 -11.28
N GLN A 32 26.48 10.30 -12.15
CA GLN A 32 27.66 9.55 -12.55
C GLN A 32 28.96 10.18 -12.06
N VAL A 33 29.89 9.30 -11.68
CA VAL A 33 31.29 9.62 -11.39
C VAL A 33 32.15 8.64 -12.16
N ARG A 34 33.09 9.14 -12.98
CA ARG A 34 34.00 8.29 -13.77
C ARG A 34 33.24 7.22 -14.60
N ASN A 35 32.13 7.62 -15.23
CA ASN A 35 31.22 6.75 -16.01
C ASN A 35 30.50 5.65 -15.21
N GLU A 36 30.59 5.66 -13.89
CA GLU A 36 29.80 4.78 -13.01
C GLU A 36 28.63 5.53 -12.41
N THR A 37 27.45 4.92 -12.42
CA THR A 37 26.25 5.48 -11.79
C THR A 37 26.30 5.21 -10.29
N ILE A 38 26.41 6.29 -9.50
CA ILE A 38 26.57 6.19 -8.05
C ILE A 38 25.28 6.49 -7.28
N ALA A 39 24.36 7.24 -7.88
CA ALA A 39 23.15 7.68 -7.20
C ALA A 39 22.01 7.97 -8.19
N GLU A 40 20.79 7.96 -7.67
CA GLU A 40 19.56 8.31 -8.38
C GLU A 40 18.84 9.42 -7.60
N ILE A 41 18.44 10.48 -8.29
CA ILE A 41 17.59 11.54 -7.78
C ILE A 41 16.25 11.44 -8.50
N ARG A 42 15.20 11.21 -7.73
CA ARG A 42 13.81 11.11 -8.19
C ARG A 42 12.88 11.86 -7.25
N SER A 43 11.69 12.17 -7.73
CA SER A 43 10.66 12.76 -6.86
C SER A 43 10.28 11.76 -5.78
N SER A 44 10.02 12.25 -4.56
CA SER A 44 9.46 11.43 -3.49
C SER A 44 8.12 10.88 -3.96
N LYS A 45 7.81 9.61 -3.62
CA LYS A 45 6.46 9.05 -3.87
C LYS A 45 5.42 10.08 -3.42
N ARG A 46 4.46 10.36 -4.31
CA ARG A 46 3.35 11.27 -4.06
C ARG A 46 2.81 11.00 -2.65
N LEU A 47 2.77 12.02 -1.80
CA LEU A 47 2.06 11.91 -0.54
C LEU A 47 0.66 11.38 -0.86
N VAL A 48 0.27 10.30 -0.18
CA VAL A 48 -1.07 9.69 -0.33
C VAL A 48 -2.12 10.79 -0.31
N GLU A 49 -3.09 10.70 -1.23
CA GLU A 49 -4.13 11.72 -1.33
C GLU A 49 -4.85 11.86 0.02
N PRO A 50 -5.17 13.09 0.47
CA PRO A 50 -5.87 13.28 1.72
C PRO A 50 -7.19 12.49 1.71
N GLY A 51 -7.40 11.66 2.74
CA GLY A 51 -8.57 10.79 2.84
C GLY A 51 -8.39 9.38 2.26
N GLU A 52 -7.26 9.04 1.63
CA GLU A 52 -6.99 7.68 1.14
C GLU A 52 -7.02 6.65 2.28
N ALA A 53 -6.51 7.01 3.46
CA ALA A 53 -6.56 6.16 4.65
C ALA A 53 -8.01 5.88 5.09
N VAL A 54 -8.87 6.90 5.09
CA VAL A 54 -10.30 6.77 5.44
C VAL A 54 -11.02 5.88 4.42
N GLN A 55 -10.77 6.08 3.13
CA GLN A 55 -11.34 5.24 2.08
C GLN A 55 -10.92 3.77 2.23
N LYS A 56 -9.66 3.50 2.56
CA LYS A 56 -9.17 2.13 2.84
C LYS A 56 -9.90 1.53 4.03
N LEU A 57 -10.10 2.29 5.11
CA LEU A 57 -10.83 1.83 6.29
C LEU A 57 -12.31 1.53 5.98
N ILE A 58 -12.99 2.36 5.19
CA ILE A 58 -14.38 2.11 4.77
C ILE A 58 -14.47 0.81 3.96
N ARG A 59 -13.57 0.60 2.99
CA ARG A 59 -13.53 -0.63 2.19
C ARG A 59 -13.25 -1.87 3.04
N LEU A 60 -12.33 -1.77 4.00
CA LEU A 60 -12.06 -2.84 4.96
C LEU A 60 -13.29 -3.15 5.81
N ARG A 61 -13.96 -2.13 6.32
CA ARG A 61 -15.20 -2.29 7.08
C ARG A 61 -16.27 -3.02 6.26
N GLN A 62 -16.47 -2.66 4.99
CA GLN A 62 -17.42 -3.33 4.10
C GLN A 62 -17.09 -4.83 3.97
N LYS A 63 -15.82 -5.16 3.66
CA LYS A 63 -15.36 -6.56 3.56
C LYS A 63 -15.52 -7.36 4.84
N VAL A 64 -15.33 -6.73 5.99
CA VAL A 64 -15.48 -7.40 7.30
C VAL A 64 -16.95 -7.48 7.72
N SER A 65 -17.76 -6.48 7.38
CA SER A 65 -19.20 -6.46 7.70
C SER A 65 -20.02 -7.46 6.90
N THR A 66 -19.50 -7.93 5.76
CA THR A 66 -20.10 -9.04 5.00
C THR A 66 -19.81 -10.40 5.60
N LEU A 67 -18.89 -10.52 6.57
CA LEU A 67 -18.86 -11.72 7.41
C LEU A 67 -20.06 -11.68 8.34
N PRO A 68 -20.82 -12.79 8.49
CA PRO A 68 -21.96 -12.84 9.39
C PRO A 68 -21.48 -12.51 10.80
N LYS A 69 -21.79 -11.30 11.27
CA LYS A 69 -21.65 -10.91 12.67
C LYS A 69 -22.64 -11.75 13.47
N GLY A 70 -22.08 -12.65 14.26
CA GLY A 70 -22.85 -13.65 14.97
C GLY A 70 -22.70 -14.96 14.24
N LYS A 71 -21.86 -15.84 14.80
CA LYS A 71 -22.23 -17.25 14.84
C LYS A 71 -23.70 -17.25 15.23
N THR A 72 -24.59 -17.76 14.37
CA THR A 72 -25.83 -18.34 14.86
C THR A 72 -25.40 -19.25 15.98
N GLU A 73 -25.63 -18.83 17.23
CA GLU A 73 -25.49 -19.71 18.37
C GLU A 73 -26.33 -20.92 17.99
N GLU A 74 -25.66 -22.04 17.68
CA GLU A 74 -26.37 -23.28 17.55
C GLU A 74 -27.13 -23.42 18.87
N PRO A 75 -28.46 -23.53 18.85
CA PRO A 75 -29.21 -23.54 20.08
C PRO A 75 -29.01 -24.93 20.70
N ILE A 76 -27.85 -25.14 21.34
CA ILE A 76 -27.46 -26.38 22.01
C ILE A 76 -28.54 -26.73 23.04
N SER A 77 -29.09 -25.71 23.72
CA SER A 77 -30.23 -25.83 24.64
C SER A 77 -31.52 -26.33 23.96
N LYS A 78 -31.72 -26.08 22.66
CA LYS A 78 -32.86 -26.62 21.90
C LYS A 78 -32.59 -28.01 21.34
N LYS A 79 -31.33 -28.43 21.21
CA LYS A 79 -30.90 -29.72 20.65
C LYS A 79 -30.26 -30.66 21.68
N VAL A 80 -30.54 -30.45 22.96
CA VAL A 80 -29.92 -31.21 24.07
C VAL A 80 -30.02 -32.73 23.86
N LYS A 81 -31.16 -33.22 23.35
CA LYS A 81 -31.37 -34.65 23.11
C LYS A 81 -30.43 -35.22 22.06
N ASP A 82 -30.21 -34.49 20.97
CA ASP A 82 -29.35 -34.92 19.84
C ASP A 82 -27.89 -35.10 20.28
N TYR A 83 -27.44 -34.30 21.25
CA TYR A 83 -26.06 -34.34 21.77
C TYR A 83 -25.88 -35.28 22.97
N LEU A 84 -26.90 -35.44 23.82
CA LEU A 84 -26.79 -36.33 24.99
C LEU A 84 -27.02 -37.79 24.67
N TYR A 85 -27.93 -38.10 23.73
CA TYR A 85 -28.35 -39.48 23.49
C TYR A 85 -27.82 -40.06 22.17
N GLY A 86 -27.18 -39.23 21.33
CA GLY A 86 -26.72 -39.64 20.00
C GLY A 86 -27.88 -40.12 19.12
N LYS A 87 -27.64 -40.30 17.82
CA LYS A 87 -28.65 -40.92 16.96
C LYS A 87 -28.84 -42.36 17.43
N GLU A 88 -29.99 -42.64 18.04
CA GLU A 88 -30.45 -44.01 18.23
C GLU A 88 -30.36 -44.71 16.87
N THR A 89 -29.44 -45.66 16.77
CA THR A 89 -29.33 -46.55 15.65
C THR A 89 -30.43 -47.59 15.86
N GLY A 90 -31.62 -47.25 15.38
CA GLY A 90 -32.74 -48.18 15.19
C GLY A 90 -32.79 -48.61 13.74
#